data_AF-A0A1H6ME53-F1
#
_entry.id   AF-A0A1H6ME53-F1
#
_cell.length_a   1.000
_cell.length_b   1.000
_cell.length_c   1.000
_cell.angle_alpha   90.00
_cell.angle_beta   90.00
_cell.angle_gamma   90.00
#
_symmetry.space_group_name_H-M   'P 1'
#
loop_
_entity.id
_entity.type
_entity.pdbx_description
1 polymer ?
#
loop_
_entity_poly.entity_id
_entity_poly.type
_entity_poly.pdbx_seq_one_letter_code
_entity_poly.pdbx_strand_id
1 'polypeptide(L)'
;MTETETIKQQCTALRTDIDTLIQQPAYDVEQVAALVKQLNQHLCQSIPPQDNIESFALFLQQNLDWLQATMAKLSADKEAVAGNMLEIKKGQRARHSYGQHN
;
A
#
# COMPACT_ATOMS: atom_id res chain seq x y z
N MET A 1 -5.42 -29.06 -7.18
CA MET A 1 -5.18 -27.75 -6.58
C MET A 1 -5.86 -27.73 -5.23
N THR A 2 -5.10 -27.53 -4.17
CA THR A 2 -5.63 -27.38 -2.81
C THR A 2 -6.14 -25.95 -2.60
N GLU A 3 -7.11 -25.77 -1.71
CA GLU A 3 -7.69 -24.45 -1.39
C GLU A 3 -6.60 -23.45 -0.93
N THR A 4 -5.59 -23.95 -0.20
CA THR A 4 -4.41 -23.19 0.24
C THR A 4 -3.56 -22.67 -0.92
N GLU A 5 -3.35 -23.45 -1.98
CA GLU A 5 -2.59 -22.99 -3.17
C GLU A 5 -3.32 -21.87 -3.90
N THR A 6 -4.65 -21.92 -3.93
CA THR A 6 -5.50 -20.89 -4.55
C THR A 6 -5.39 -19.57 -3.79
N ILE A 7 -5.43 -19.61 -2.45
CA ILE A 7 -5.25 -18.42 -1.60
C ILE A 7 -3.85 -17.81 -1.81
N LYS A 8 -2.79 -18.64 -1.87
CA LYS A 8 -1.42 -18.14 -2.11
C LYS A 8 -1.29 -17.39 -3.45
N GLN A 9 -1.93 -17.90 -4.49
CA GLN A 9 -1.96 -17.26 -5.81
C GLN A 9 -2.73 -15.94 -5.79
N GLN A 10 -3.92 -15.93 -5.16
CA GLN A 10 -4.74 -14.72 -5.00
C GLN A 10 -4.00 -13.62 -4.24
N CYS A 11 -3.36 -13.95 -3.11
CA CYS A 11 -2.56 -12.99 -2.35
C CYS A 11 -1.37 -12.45 -3.16
N THR A 12 -0.76 -13.28 -4.00
CA THR A 12 0.36 -12.84 -4.86
C THR A 12 -0.11 -11.91 -5.95
N ALA A 13 -1.23 -12.22 -6.62
CA ALA A 13 -1.84 -11.35 -7.62
C ALA A 13 -2.24 -9.99 -7.02
N LEU A 14 -2.91 -9.99 -5.87
CA LEU A 14 -3.31 -8.76 -5.18
C LEU A 14 -2.12 -7.88 -4.81
N ARG A 15 -1.01 -8.46 -4.36
CA ARG A 15 0.22 -7.71 -4.09
C ARG A 15 0.76 -7.05 -5.34
N THR A 16 0.82 -7.77 -6.46
CA THR A 16 1.26 -7.21 -7.75
C THR A 16 0.33 -6.10 -8.25
N ASP A 17 -0.98 -6.25 -8.10
CA ASP A 17 -1.96 -5.22 -8.49
C ASP A 17 -1.79 -3.95 -7.65
N ILE A 18 -1.60 -4.11 -6.33
CA ILE A 18 -1.32 -2.99 -5.43
C ILE A 18 -0.02 -2.31 -5.82
N ASP A 19 1.06 -3.07 -6.03
CA ASP A 19 2.38 -2.53 -6.41
C ASP A 19 2.31 -1.75 -7.73
N THR A 20 1.53 -2.25 -8.69
CA THR A 20 1.32 -1.60 -9.99
C THR A 20 0.53 -0.30 -9.83
N LEU A 21 -0.52 -0.31 -8.99
CA LEU A 21 -1.37 0.85 -8.77
C LEU A 21 -0.60 1.97 -8.07
N ILE A 22 0.16 1.67 -7.01
CA ILE A 22 0.94 2.67 -6.25
C ILE A 22 2.17 3.21 -7.01
N GLN A 23 2.50 2.67 -8.18
CA GLN A 23 3.51 3.25 -9.07
C GLN A 23 2.94 4.34 -10.00
N GLN A 24 1.62 4.42 -10.12
CA GLN A 24 0.96 5.41 -10.98
C GLN A 24 0.94 6.78 -10.29
N PRO A 25 1.20 7.88 -11.03
CA PRO A 25 1.04 9.21 -10.48
C PRO A 25 -0.45 9.46 -10.16
N ALA A 26 -0.73 10.04 -9.00
CA ALA A 26 -2.10 10.30 -8.52
C ALA A 26 -3.01 9.07 -8.49
N TYR A 27 -2.45 7.91 -8.09
CA TYR A 27 -3.20 6.68 -7.90
C TYR A 27 -4.39 6.85 -6.95
N ASP A 28 -5.43 6.05 -7.17
CA ASP A 28 -6.62 6.06 -6.34
C ASP A 28 -6.35 5.35 -5.00
N VAL A 29 -6.27 6.14 -3.93
CA VAL A 29 -6.03 5.67 -2.57
C VAL A 29 -7.17 4.78 -2.06
N GLU A 30 -8.42 5.06 -2.42
CA GLU A 30 -9.57 4.23 -2.05
C GLU A 30 -9.50 2.87 -2.72
N GLN A 31 -9.08 2.84 -4.00
CA GLN A 31 -8.86 1.59 -4.72
C GLN A 31 -7.72 0.76 -4.09
N VAL A 32 -6.60 1.39 -3.72
CA VAL A 32 -5.50 0.72 -3.00
C VAL A 32 -6.01 0.16 -1.66
N ALA A 33 -6.77 0.93 -0.89
CA ALA A 33 -7.33 0.49 0.39
C ALA A 33 -8.28 -0.70 0.22
N ALA A 34 -9.10 -0.71 -0.83
CA ALA A 34 -9.99 -1.82 -1.14
C ALA A 34 -9.21 -3.11 -1.48
N LEU A 35 -8.14 -3.02 -2.28
CA LEU A 35 -7.28 -4.16 -2.62
C LEU A 35 -6.53 -4.70 -1.39
N VAL A 36 -6.01 -3.81 -0.53
CA VAL A 36 -5.38 -4.20 0.74
C VAL A 36 -6.36 -4.91 1.66
N LYS A 37 -7.62 -4.45 1.71
CA LYS A 37 -8.67 -5.10 2.50
C LYS A 37 -8.98 -6.50 1.97
N GLN A 38 -9.06 -6.68 0.65
CA GLN A 38 -9.25 -8.00 0.04
C GLN A 38 -8.07 -8.93 0.35
N LEU A 39 -6.82 -8.42 0.23
CA LEU A 39 -5.62 -9.19 0.59
C LEU A 39 -5.67 -9.64 2.06
N ASN A 40 -6.04 -8.75 2.98
CA ASN A 40 -6.17 -9.08 4.40
C ASN A 40 -7.23 -10.19 4.64
N GLN A 41 -8.38 -10.11 3.97
CA GLN A 41 -9.41 -11.14 4.06
C GLN A 41 -8.87 -12.51 3.64
N HIS A 42 -8.16 -12.60 2.52
CA HIS A 42 -7.55 -13.85 2.06
C HIS A 42 -6.48 -14.39 3.02
N LEU A 43 -5.67 -13.51 3.61
CA LEU A 43 -4.66 -13.88 4.60
C LEU A 43 -5.29 -14.41 5.90
N CYS A 44 -6.36 -13.79 6.39
CA CYS A 44 -7.07 -14.22 7.59
C CYS A 44 -7.91 -15.49 7.38
N GLN A 45 -8.36 -15.75 6.15
CA GLN A 45 -9.08 -16.98 5.78
C GLN A 45 -8.16 -18.17 5.53
N SER A 46 -6.84 -17.97 5.50
CA SER A 46 -5.91 -19.04 5.20
C SER A 46 -5.96 -20.12 6.28
N ILE A 47 -6.42 -21.32 5.89
CA ILE A 47 -6.50 -22.48 6.77
C ILE A 47 -5.06 -22.89 7.15
N PRO A 48 -4.75 -23.09 8.44
CA PRO A 48 -3.42 -23.51 8.86
C PRO A 48 -3.06 -24.84 8.17
N PRO A 49 -1.82 -24.98 7.67
CA PRO A 49 -1.43 -26.14 6.89
C PRO A 49 -1.46 -27.39 7.79
N GLN A 50 -2.20 -28.41 7.36
CA GLN A 50 -2.15 -29.71 8.04
C GLN A 50 -0.85 -30.45 7.71
N ASP A 51 -0.28 -30.24 6.51
CA ASP A 51 0.79 -31.09 5.98
C ASP A 51 2.12 -30.36 5.65
N ASN A 52 2.16 -29.01 5.62
CA ASN A 52 3.38 -28.27 5.26
C ASN A 52 3.51 -26.90 5.96
N ILE A 53 3.96 -26.96 7.22
CA ILE A 53 4.15 -25.80 8.10
C ILE A 53 5.23 -24.84 7.54
N GLU A 54 6.34 -25.36 7.02
CA GLU A 54 7.45 -24.54 6.50
C GLU A 54 7.02 -23.67 5.30
N SER A 55 6.33 -24.28 4.32
CA SER A 55 5.84 -23.54 3.14
C SER A 55 4.82 -22.46 3.52
N PHE A 56 4.04 -22.68 4.57
CA PHE A 56 3.09 -21.69 5.07
C PHE A 56 3.78 -20.58 5.86
N ALA A 57 4.76 -20.92 6.71
CA ALA A 57 5.57 -19.95 7.42
C ALA A 57 6.30 -19.02 6.44
N LEU A 58 6.89 -19.58 5.37
CA LEU A 58 7.50 -18.80 4.30
C LEU A 58 6.48 -17.88 3.60
N PHE A 59 5.28 -18.38 3.32
CA PHE A 59 4.21 -17.56 2.73
C PHE A 59 3.83 -16.39 3.65
N LEU A 60 3.64 -16.63 4.95
CA LEU A 60 3.33 -15.57 5.90
C LEU A 60 4.47 -14.54 6.00
N GLN A 61 5.71 -15.01 6.06
CA GLN A 61 6.88 -14.14 6.09
C GLN A 61 6.94 -13.24 4.85
N GLN A 62 6.77 -13.80 3.65
CA GLN A 62 6.75 -13.02 2.40
C GLN A 62 5.63 -11.96 2.37
N ASN A 63 4.49 -12.21 3.02
CA ASN A 63 3.42 -11.22 3.12
C ASN A 63 3.76 -10.12 4.13
N LEU A 64 4.39 -10.46 5.26
CA LEU A 64 4.85 -9.49 6.26
C LEU A 64 5.94 -8.58 5.69
N ASP A 65 6.94 -9.15 5.02
CA ASP A 65 8.04 -8.41 4.40
C ASP A 65 7.50 -7.42 3.35
N TRP A 66 6.55 -7.87 2.53
CA TRP A 66 5.88 -7.01 1.55
C TRP A 66 5.07 -5.89 2.22
N LEU A 67 4.28 -6.21 3.26
CA LEU A 67 3.50 -5.19 3.98
C LEU A 67 4.39 -4.11 4.58
N GLN A 68 5.54 -4.49 5.17
CA GLN A 68 6.50 -3.54 5.72
C GLN A 68 7.09 -2.63 4.64
N ALA A 69 7.50 -3.19 3.51
CA ALA A 69 8.05 -2.42 2.39
C ALA A 69 7.01 -1.44 1.82
N THR A 70 5.77 -1.90 1.61
CA THR A 70 4.68 -1.08 1.08
C THR A 70 4.28 0.02 2.06
N MET A 71 4.23 -0.26 3.37
CA MET A 71 3.97 0.77 4.38
C MET A 71 5.06 1.84 4.41
N ALA A 72 6.33 1.47 4.27
CA ALA A 72 7.43 2.42 4.21
C ALA A 72 7.28 3.36 2.99
N LYS A 73 6.93 2.79 1.83
CA LYS A 73 6.69 3.56 0.60
C LYS A 73 5.52 4.54 0.76
N LEU A 74 4.36 4.07 1.21
CA LEU A 74 3.18 4.91 1.40
C LEU A 74 3.42 6.01 2.46
N SER A 75 4.23 5.72 3.49
CA SER A 75 4.60 6.71 4.50
C SER A 75 5.48 7.82 3.91
N ALA A 76 6.46 7.45 3.08
CA ALA A 76 7.29 8.42 2.37
C ALA A 76 6.46 9.29 1.41
N ASP A 77 5.52 8.69 0.67
CA ASP A 77 4.59 9.42 -0.21
C ASP A 77 3.75 10.43 0.60
N LYS A 78 3.23 10.03 1.76
CA LYS A 78 2.48 10.92 2.66
C LYS A 78 3.32 12.12 3.11
N GLU A 79 4.57 11.89 3.50
CA GLU A 79 5.49 12.94 3.92
C GLU A 79 5.83 13.90 2.79
N ALA A 80 6.05 13.38 1.57
CA ALA A 80 6.30 14.20 0.38
C ALA A 80 5.11 15.11 0.06
N VAL A 81 3.87 14.59 0.12
CA VAL A 81 2.65 15.38 -0.06
C VAL A 81 2.51 16.47 1.01
N ALA A 82 2.77 16.14 2.28
CA ALA A 82 2.74 17.11 3.37
C ALA A 82 3.76 18.24 3.16
N GLY A 83 4.98 17.91 2.74
CA GLY A 83 6.03 18.88 2.39
C GLY A 83 5.59 19.81 1.25
N ASN A 84 5.07 19.24 0.16
CA ASN A 84 4.57 20.01 -0.97
C ASN A 84 3.43 20.97 -0.57
N MET A 85 2.51 20.51 0.29
CA MET A 85 1.39 21.34 0.74
C MET A 85 1.85 22.53 1.60
N LEU A 86 2.90 22.36 2.42
CA LEU A 86 3.49 23.44 3.20
C LEU A 86 4.14 24.49 2.30
N GLU A 87 4.88 24.09 1.27
CA GLU A 87 5.48 25.01 0.29
C GLU A 87 4.42 25.78 -0.50
N ILE A 88 3.33 25.12 -0.90
CA ILE A 88 2.18 25.80 -1.54
C ILE A 88 1.58 26.86 -0.60
N LYS A 89 1.35 26.53 0.68
CA LYS A 89 0.83 27.48 1.67
C LYS A 89 1.77 28.67 1.89
N LYS A 90 3.09 28.45 1.92
CA LYS A 90 4.09 29.53 2.02
C LYS A 90 4.07 30.42 0.78
N GLY A 91 4.06 29.82 -0.42
CA GLY A 91 3.99 30.55 -1.69
C GLY A 91 2.71 31.38 -1.83
N GLN A 92 1.57 30.87 -1.38
CA GLN A 92 0.30 31.61 -1.33
C GLN A 92 0.37 32.80 -0.38
N ARG A 93 0.94 32.64 0.82
CA ARG A 93 1.14 33.74 1.77
C ARG A 93 2.07 34.83 1.23
N ALA A 94 3.18 34.44 0.60
CA ALA A 94 4.10 35.39 -0.02
C ALA A 94 3.39 36.22 -1.10
N ARG A 95 2.65 35.57 -2.01
CA ARG A 95 1.89 36.25 -3.08
C ARG A 95 0.82 37.20 -2.55
N HIS A 96 0.10 36.83 -1.49
CA HIS A 96 -0.90 37.70 -0.87
C HIS A 96 -0.28 38.93 -0.20
N SER A 97 0.90 38.78 0.43
CA SER A 97 1.61 39.90 1.05
C SER A 97 2.14 40.92 0.04
N TYR A 98 2.52 40.50 -1.17
CA TYR A 98 2.95 41.40 -2.24
C TYR A 98 1.76 42.08 -2.95
N GLY A 99 0.59 41.44 -3.00
CA GLY A 99 -0.62 41.99 -3.63
C GLY A 99 -1.37 43.06 -2.82
N GLN A 100 -1.11 43.17 -1.51
CA GLN A 100 -1.71 44.20 -0.64
C GLN A 100 -0.87 45.48 -0.48
N HIS A 101 0.33 45.54 -1.09
CA HIS A 101 1.24 46.68 -0.96
C HIS A 101 1.29 47.61 -2.19
N ASN A 102 0.31 47.52 -3.11
CA ASN A 102 0.16 48.44 -4.24
C ASN A 102 -1.19 49.17 -4.20
#